data_AF-A0A2H5WFW2-F1
#
_entry.id   AF-A0A2H5WFW2-F1
#
_cell.length_a   1.000
_cell.length_b   1.000
_cell.length_c   1.000
_cell.angle_alpha   90.00
_cell.angle_beta   90.00
_cell.angle_gamma   90.00
#
_symmetry.space_group_name_H-M   'P 1'
#
loop_
_entity.id
_entity.type
_entity.pdbx_description
1 polymer ?
#
loop_
_entity_poly.entity_id
_entity_poly.type
_entity_poly.pdbx_seq_one_letter_code
_entity_poly.pdbx_strand_id
1 'polypeptide(L)'
;MKAYRAGYLAENRRELERRLAEGDLLAVASTSALELGIDIGSPDAAVLVGYPGTRASMWQRLDRAGRREGPALGVLVAQDEPLDQYLVTHPEDLFDRPPEAAVIDPTNPSVLEPHLACAAREHPLEEGEVARFWPGAEPVVERLVAAGELRRRGGRLHHAGREAPHRRVDIRSAGGRTFQIVIASTGEILGTVDEARAYQQVHPGAIYLHQGEQFEVVELDLVRAVALVEPVDPDFYTQARDLTDITVVEELARGVTAGGVPMSYGAVDVSDQVVAFARKHVATGEILDVEPLALPPQRLQTRAVWWTIPPATLERAGITEAVLPGAAHAAEHAAIGLLPLVATCDRWDVGGVSTPFHPDVGAAAIFVYDGYPGGAGIAERGFADADRWLRATLETVRGCPCPQGCPSCIQSPKCGNGNEPLDKAGAIALLSAMLGEARG
;
A
#
# COMPACT_ATOMS: atom_id res chain seq x y z
N MET A 1 8.41 -14.12 -27.50
CA MET A 1 7.85 -13.52 -26.27
C MET A 1 7.95 -12.00 -26.38
N LYS A 2 6.91 -11.25 -25.99
CA LYS A 2 6.91 -9.77 -25.94
C LYS A 2 6.32 -9.28 -24.61
N ALA A 3 6.68 -8.08 -24.18
CA ALA A 3 6.09 -7.45 -23.01
C ALA A 3 4.78 -6.71 -23.37
N TYR A 4 3.85 -6.57 -22.42
CA TYR A 4 2.60 -5.81 -22.53
C TYR A 4 2.33 -5.08 -21.20
N ARG A 5 2.01 -3.79 -21.25
CA ARG A 5 1.62 -3.01 -20.06
C ARG A 5 0.73 -1.84 -20.46
N ALA A 6 -0.07 -1.33 -19.53
CA ALA A 6 -1.05 -0.28 -19.78
C ALA A 6 -0.44 1.02 -20.34
N GLY A 7 0.81 1.33 -20.00
CA GLY A 7 1.54 2.53 -20.45
C GLY A 7 2.04 2.50 -21.90
N TYR A 8 1.80 1.42 -22.66
CA TYR A 8 2.12 1.41 -24.09
C TYR A 8 1.09 2.19 -24.91
N LEU A 9 1.56 2.80 -26.01
CA LEU A 9 0.72 3.44 -27.01
C LEU A 9 -0.41 2.48 -27.44
N ALA A 10 -1.61 3.03 -27.63
CA ALA A 10 -2.80 2.25 -27.94
C ALA A 10 -2.63 1.37 -29.19
N GLU A 11 -1.93 1.88 -30.21
CA GLU A 11 -1.63 1.15 -31.45
C GLU A 11 -0.73 -0.07 -31.19
N ASN A 12 0.33 0.10 -30.39
CA ASN A 12 1.24 -0.99 -30.02
C ASN A 12 0.53 -2.09 -29.22
N ARG A 13 -0.40 -1.72 -28.32
CA ARG A 13 -1.19 -2.69 -27.55
C ARG A 13 -2.11 -3.51 -28.45
N ARG A 14 -2.86 -2.84 -29.34
CA ARG A 14 -3.77 -3.51 -30.30
C ARG A 14 -3.03 -4.48 -31.23
N GLU A 15 -1.84 -4.11 -31.69
CA GLU A 15 -1.04 -4.99 -32.53
C GLU A 15 -0.55 -6.23 -31.77
N LEU A 16 -0.13 -6.08 -30.51
CA LEU A 16 0.25 -7.22 -29.66
C LEU A 16 -0.94 -8.14 -29.36
N GLU A 17 -2.12 -7.56 -29.07
CA GLU A 17 -3.37 -8.30 -28.84
C GLU A 17 -3.77 -9.11 -30.07
N ARG A 18 -3.77 -8.48 -31.26
CA ARG A 18 -4.08 -9.13 -32.53
C ARG A 18 -3.14 -10.29 -32.83
N ARG A 19 -1.82 -10.06 -32.72
CA ARG A 19 -0.80 -11.10 -32.96
C ARG A 19 -0.89 -12.26 -31.98
N LEU A 20 -1.27 -12.01 -30.73
CA LEU A 20 -1.51 -13.06 -29.76
C LEU A 20 -2.78 -13.87 -30.12
N ALA A 21 -3.87 -13.19 -30.49
CA ALA A 21 -5.13 -13.83 -30.87
C ALA A 21 -5.02 -14.68 -32.16
N GLU A 22 -4.21 -14.24 -33.13
CA GLU A 22 -3.97 -14.94 -34.40
C GLU A 22 -2.93 -16.07 -34.28
N GLY A 23 -2.19 -16.16 -33.17
CA GLY A 23 -1.15 -17.17 -32.96
C GLY A 23 0.23 -16.82 -33.55
N ASP A 24 0.40 -15.61 -34.09
CA ASP A 24 1.68 -15.06 -34.55
C ASP A 24 2.69 -14.81 -33.40
N LEU A 25 2.20 -14.88 -32.16
CA LEU A 25 2.98 -14.61 -30.97
C LEU A 25 2.78 -15.70 -29.93
N LEU A 26 3.86 -16.45 -29.67
CA LEU A 26 3.85 -17.61 -28.77
C LEU A 26 3.53 -17.27 -27.30
N ALA A 27 3.95 -16.09 -26.82
CA ALA A 27 3.80 -15.72 -25.41
C ALA A 27 3.91 -14.20 -25.19
N VAL A 28 3.12 -13.68 -24.26
CA VAL A 28 3.19 -12.30 -23.75
C VAL A 28 3.50 -12.31 -22.26
N ALA A 29 4.47 -11.51 -21.82
CA ALA A 29 4.62 -11.12 -20.41
C ALA A 29 3.83 -9.84 -20.18
N SER A 30 2.89 -9.84 -19.24
CA SER A 30 2.02 -8.69 -18.98
C SER A 30 1.97 -8.32 -17.50
N THR A 31 1.72 -7.04 -17.21
CA THR A 31 1.20 -6.60 -15.91
C THR A 31 -0.29 -6.94 -15.78
N SER A 32 -0.98 -6.37 -14.78
CA SER A 32 -2.45 -6.39 -14.66
C SER A 32 -3.21 -5.85 -15.88
N ALA A 33 -2.51 -5.26 -16.85
CA ALA A 33 -3.12 -4.69 -18.06
C ALA A 33 -3.92 -5.71 -18.90
N LEU A 34 -3.56 -7.01 -18.88
CA LEU A 34 -4.32 -8.08 -19.55
C LEU A 34 -5.37 -8.75 -18.64
N GLU A 35 -5.52 -8.31 -17.40
CA GLU A 35 -6.60 -8.77 -16.50
C GLU A 35 -7.96 -8.22 -16.97
N LEU A 36 -7.97 -6.99 -17.50
CA LEU A 36 -9.14 -6.32 -18.10
C LEU A 36 -9.62 -7.08 -19.33
N GLY A 37 -10.94 -7.31 -19.45
CA GLY A 37 -11.67 -8.18 -20.40
C GLY A 37 -11.44 -7.99 -21.91
N ILE A 38 -10.19 -7.88 -22.33
CA ILE A 38 -9.69 -7.76 -23.69
C ILE A 38 -9.68 -9.15 -24.31
N ASP A 39 -10.13 -9.26 -25.55
CA ASP A 39 -10.05 -10.50 -26.32
C ASP A 39 -8.62 -10.69 -26.83
N ILE A 40 -7.88 -11.57 -26.17
CA ILE A 40 -6.52 -11.98 -26.55
C ILE A 40 -6.51 -13.40 -27.16
N GLY A 41 -7.67 -13.88 -27.61
CA GLY A 41 -7.85 -15.27 -28.02
C GLY A 41 -7.91 -16.23 -26.83
N SER A 42 -7.35 -17.42 -26.99
CA SER A 42 -7.43 -18.50 -26.00
C SER A 42 -6.07 -19.16 -25.81
N PRO A 43 -5.18 -18.55 -25.01
CA PRO A 43 -3.94 -19.19 -24.58
C PRO A 43 -4.18 -20.57 -23.97
N ASP A 44 -3.24 -21.49 -24.15
CA ASP A 44 -3.30 -22.83 -23.55
C ASP A 44 -2.74 -22.83 -22.11
N ALA A 45 -1.95 -21.83 -21.75
CA ALA A 45 -1.35 -21.71 -20.43
C ALA A 45 -1.25 -20.27 -19.93
N ALA A 46 -1.36 -20.09 -18.62
CA ALA A 46 -1.14 -18.84 -17.90
C ALA A 46 -0.13 -19.08 -16.77
N VAL A 47 0.89 -18.23 -16.69
CA VAL A 47 1.92 -18.27 -15.64
C VAL A 47 1.86 -16.97 -14.85
N LEU A 48 1.52 -17.07 -13.57
CA LEU A 48 1.59 -15.99 -12.60
C LEU A 48 2.93 -16.01 -11.90
N VAL A 49 3.64 -14.89 -11.95
CA VAL A 49 4.88 -14.67 -11.19
C VAL A 49 4.50 -13.90 -9.94
N GLY A 50 4.30 -14.63 -8.85
CA GLY A 50 3.77 -14.13 -7.59
C GLY A 50 2.26 -14.03 -7.52
N TYR A 51 1.74 -13.97 -6.30
CA TYR A 51 0.32 -13.78 -6.05
C TYR A 51 -0.09 -12.33 -6.40
N PRO A 52 -1.17 -12.11 -7.17
CA PRO A 52 -1.53 -10.78 -7.68
C PRO A 52 -2.22 -9.87 -6.64
N GLY A 53 -2.10 -10.18 -5.35
CA GLY A 53 -2.71 -9.44 -4.24
C GLY A 53 -4.14 -9.87 -3.91
N THR A 54 -4.93 -10.35 -4.87
CA THR A 54 -6.29 -10.88 -4.61
C THR A 54 -6.58 -12.18 -5.35
N ARG A 55 -7.50 -12.98 -4.81
CA ARG A 55 -7.93 -14.24 -5.44
C ARG A 55 -8.75 -13.98 -6.67
N ALA A 56 -9.54 -12.91 -6.64
CA ALA A 56 -10.26 -12.43 -7.82
C ALA A 56 -9.28 -12.17 -8.97
N SER A 57 -8.20 -11.42 -8.75
CA SER A 57 -7.18 -11.18 -9.76
C SER A 57 -6.43 -12.45 -10.17
N MET A 58 -6.16 -13.37 -9.23
CA MET A 58 -5.54 -14.66 -9.54
C MET A 58 -6.40 -15.45 -10.55
N TRP A 59 -7.67 -15.66 -10.22
CA TRP A 59 -8.58 -16.40 -11.08
C TRP A 59 -8.84 -15.69 -12.39
N GLN A 60 -9.07 -14.37 -12.39
CA GLN A 60 -9.24 -13.59 -13.62
C GLN A 60 -8.05 -13.71 -14.59
N ARG A 61 -6.82 -13.82 -14.05
CA ARG A 61 -5.61 -13.99 -14.86
C ARG A 61 -5.40 -15.44 -15.30
N LEU A 62 -5.66 -16.43 -14.43
CA LEU A 62 -5.54 -17.85 -14.78
C LEU A 62 -6.62 -18.28 -15.79
N ASP A 63 -7.84 -17.77 -15.67
CA ASP A 63 -8.97 -18.01 -16.58
C ASP A 63 -8.80 -17.32 -17.96
N ARG A 64 -7.65 -16.68 -18.19
CA ARG A 64 -7.23 -16.30 -19.54
C ARG A 64 -6.79 -17.50 -20.34
N ALA A 65 -6.25 -18.54 -19.69
CA ALA A 65 -6.00 -19.80 -20.35
C ALA A 65 -7.29 -20.63 -20.46
N GLY A 66 -7.42 -21.45 -21.50
CA GLY A 66 -8.47 -22.47 -21.56
C GLY A 66 -9.87 -22.01 -21.96
N ARG A 67 -9.99 -20.92 -22.74
CA ARG A 67 -11.29 -20.45 -23.27
C ARG A 67 -11.86 -21.27 -24.44
N ARG A 68 -11.12 -22.26 -24.95
CA ARG A 68 -11.56 -23.21 -26.00
C ARG A 68 -11.70 -24.62 -25.43
N GLU A 69 -12.34 -25.50 -26.18
CA GLU A 69 -12.39 -26.93 -25.84
C GLU A 69 -10.97 -27.53 -25.82
N GLY A 70 -10.50 -27.93 -24.64
CA GLY A 70 -9.19 -28.53 -24.45
C GLY A 70 -8.66 -28.35 -23.02
N PRO A 71 -7.60 -29.08 -22.65
CA PRO A 71 -6.92 -28.86 -21.38
C PRO A 71 -6.20 -27.51 -21.38
N ALA A 72 -6.18 -26.85 -20.22
CA ALA A 72 -5.40 -25.64 -19.98
C ALA A 72 -4.57 -25.76 -18.70
N LEU A 73 -3.47 -25.00 -18.64
CA LEU A 73 -2.54 -25.02 -17.52
C LEU A 73 -2.43 -23.64 -16.87
N GLY A 74 -2.77 -23.56 -15.58
CA GLY A 74 -2.46 -22.41 -14.72
C GLY A 74 -1.29 -22.72 -13.80
N VAL A 75 -0.27 -21.87 -13.78
CA VAL A 75 0.90 -22.00 -12.89
C VAL A 75 1.04 -20.74 -12.04
N LEU A 76 1.09 -20.89 -10.72
CA LEU A 76 1.50 -19.84 -9.79
C LEU A 76 2.95 -20.12 -9.34
N VAL A 77 3.86 -19.21 -9.69
CA VAL A 77 5.26 -19.23 -9.27
C VAL A 77 5.40 -18.27 -8.10
N ALA A 78 5.27 -18.79 -6.88
CA ALA A 78 5.40 -18.02 -5.64
C ALA A 78 6.75 -17.29 -5.58
N GLN A 79 6.72 -16.05 -5.09
CA GLN A 79 7.89 -15.22 -4.87
C GLN A 79 8.37 -15.30 -3.42
N ASP A 80 9.51 -14.69 -3.15
CA ASP A 80 10.07 -14.56 -1.79
C ASP A 80 9.30 -13.50 -0.99
N GLU A 81 8.00 -13.72 -0.80
CA GLU A 81 7.08 -12.80 -0.12
C GLU A 81 6.23 -13.53 0.94
N PRO A 82 6.03 -12.96 2.15
CA PRO A 82 5.23 -13.56 3.21
C PRO A 82 3.89 -14.14 2.75
N LEU A 83 3.10 -13.36 2.01
CA LEU A 83 1.79 -13.80 1.53
C LEU A 83 1.88 -14.99 0.57
N ASP A 84 2.81 -14.93 -0.39
CA ASP A 84 3.03 -16.03 -1.34
C ASP A 84 3.40 -17.32 -0.62
N GLN A 85 4.32 -17.23 0.35
CA GLN A 85 4.80 -18.37 1.13
C GLN A 85 3.70 -18.96 2.03
N TYR A 86 2.86 -18.10 2.59
CA TYR A 86 1.68 -18.54 3.33
C TYR A 86 0.71 -19.30 2.41
N LEU A 87 0.39 -18.75 1.24
CA LEU A 87 -0.60 -19.33 0.33
C LEU A 87 -0.15 -20.66 -0.29
N VAL A 88 1.15 -20.86 -0.55
CA VAL A 88 1.65 -22.16 -1.03
C VAL A 88 1.64 -23.26 0.03
N THR A 89 1.68 -22.88 1.31
CA THR A 89 1.58 -23.83 2.44
C THR A 89 0.14 -24.03 2.92
N HIS A 90 -0.77 -23.14 2.54
CA HIS A 90 -2.21 -23.16 2.86
C HIS A 90 -3.05 -23.04 1.57
N PRO A 91 -2.95 -23.99 0.63
CA PRO A 91 -3.65 -23.90 -0.65
C PRO A 91 -5.18 -23.82 -0.51
N GLU A 92 -5.76 -24.30 0.59
CA GLU A 92 -7.19 -24.14 0.91
C GLU A 92 -7.63 -22.67 0.95
N ASP A 93 -6.74 -21.74 1.33
CA ASP A 93 -7.06 -20.31 1.31
C ASP A 93 -7.16 -19.76 -0.13
N LEU A 94 -6.53 -20.43 -1.11
CA LEU A 94 -6.66 -20.12 -2.54
C LEU A 94 -7.90 -20.73 -3.19
N PHE A 95 -8.23 -21.98 -2.84
CA PHE A 95 -9.26 -22.76 -3.54
C PHE A 95 -10.62 -22.76 -2.85
N ASP A 96 -10.68 -22.85 -1.52
CA ASP A 96 -11.91 -23.21 -0.81
C ASP A 96 -12.67 -22.01 -0.22
N ARG A 97 -11.97 -20.89 -0.06
CA ARG A 97 -12.52 -19.67 0.54
C ARG A 97 -13.29 -18.81 -0.51
N PRO A 98 -14.07 -17.79 -0.12
CA PRO A 98 -14.60 -16.80 -1.07
C PRO A 98 -13.53 -15.76 -1.46
N PRO A 99 -13.67 -15.04 -2.59
CA PRO A 99 -12.84 -13.88 -2.89
C PRO A 99 -12.84 -12.85 -1.74
N GLU A 100 -11.74 -12.12 -1.60
CA GLU A 100 -11.58 -11.11 -0.56
C GLU A 100 -12.66 -10.03 -0.65
N ALA A 101 -13.03 -9.47 0.51
CA ALA A 101 -13.95 -8.36 0.55
C ALA A 101 -13.29 -7.13 -0.11
N ALA A 102 -13.99 -6.52 -1.06
CA ALA A 102 -13.61 -5.21 -1.57
C ALA A 102 -13.72 -4.20 -0.43
N VAL A 103 -12.62 -3.51 -0.16
CA VAL A 103 -12.54 -2.51 0.92
C VAL A 103 -12.81 -1.15 0.30
N ILE A 104 -13.84 -0.47 0.79
CA ILE A 104 -14.15 0.92 0.47
C ILE A 104 -14.59 1.64 1.74
N ASP A 105 -14.15 2.88 1.93
CA ASP A 105 -14.70 3.77 2.95
C ASP A 105 -15.51 4.89 2.28
N PRO A 106 -16.83 4.73 2.12
CA PRO A 106 -17.70 5.77 1.56
C PRO A 106 -17.87 6.97 2.50
N THR A 107 -17.42 6.87 3.76
CA THR A 107 -17.47 7.94 4.76
C THR A 107 -16.18 8.75 4.85
N ASN A 108 -15.14 8.37 4.09
CA ASN A 108 -13.87 9.09 4.04
C ASN A 108 -14.12 10.57 3.67
N PRO A 109 -13.82 11.52 4.58
CA PRO A 109 -14.04 12.94 4.32
C PRO A 109 -13.30 13.49 3.10
N SER A 110 -12.09 13.00 2.82
CA SER A 110 -11.24 13.42 1.70
C SER A 110 -11.87 13.09 0.34
N VAL A 111 -12.70 12.04 0.28
CA VAL A 111 -13.49 11.67 -0.90
C VAL A 111 -14.85 12.36 -0.85
N LEU A 112 -15.50 12.36 0.30
CA LEU A 112 -16.88 12.83 0.44
C LEU A 112 -17.02 14.34 0.20
N GLU A 113 -16.08 15.15 0.67
CA GLU A 113 -16.06 16.61 0.48
C GLU A 113 -16.13 17.04 -0.99
N PRO A 114 -15.17 16.64 -1.86
CA PRO A 114 -15.21 17.00 -3.27
C PRO A 114 -16.44 16.43 -3.99
N HIS A 115 -16.87 15.22 -3.65
CA HIS A 115 -18.01 14.58 -4.30
C HIS A 115 -19.34 15.25 -3.92
N LEU A 116 -19.53 15.69 -2.67
CA LEU A 116 -20.71 16.46 -2.27
C LEU A 116 -20.76 17.83 -2.95
N ALA A 117 -19.61 18.49 -3.14
CA ALA A 117 -19.54 19.74 -3.89
C ALA A 117 -19.94 19.54 -5.36
N CYS A 118 -19.46 18.46 -6.01
CA CYS A 118 -19.88 18.07 -7.35
C CYS A 118 -21.37 17.77 -7.42
N ALA A 119 -21.88 16.93 -6.52
CA ALA A 119 -23.29 16.56 -6.48
C ALA A 119 -24.19 17.79 -6.32
N ALA A 120 -23.89 18.69 -5.37
CA ALA A 120 -24.64 19.93 -5.15
C ALA A 120 -24.52 20.95 -6.28
N ARG A 121 -23.50 20.83 -7.15
CA ARG A 121 -23.35 21.66 -8.36
C ARG A 121 -24.18 21.12 -9.51
N GLU A 122 -24.24 19.80 -9.65
CA GLU A 122 -25.03 19.11 -10.67
C GLU A 122 -26.52 19.24 -10.39
N HIS A 123 -26.92 19.03 -9.13
CA HIS A 123 -28.29 19.17 -8.69
C HIS A 123 -28.35 19.57 -7.20
N PRO A 124 -29.11 20.61 -6.82
CA PRO A 124 -29.26 20.97 -5.41
C PRO A 124 -29.77 19.80 -4.57
N LEU A 125 -29.03 19.44 -3.52
CA LEU A 125 -29.31 18.26 -2.69
C LEU A 125 -30.32 18.61 -1.61
N GLU A 126 -31.33 17.77 -1.39
CA GLU A 126 -32.19 17.90 -0.23
C GLU A 126 -31.45 17.45 1.04
N GLU A 127 -31.66 18.11 2.17
CA GLU A 127 -30.94 17.77 3.41
C GLU A 127 -31.18 16.32 3.86
N GLY A 128 -32.39 15.80 3.63
CA GLY A 128 -32.72 14.39 3.92
C GLY A 128 -32.08 13.39 2.95
N GLU A 129 -31.73 13.80 1.73
CA GLU A 129 -31.03 12.94 0.78
C GLU A 129 -29.60 12.68 1.22
N VAL A 130 -28.93 13.70 1.78
CA VAL A 130 -27.54 13.57 2.24
C VAL A 130 -27.43 12.50 3.34
N ALA A 131 -28.25 12.60 4.38
CA ALA A 131 -28.26 11.61 5.46
C ALA A 131 -28.62 10.19 4.99
N ARG A 132 -29.44 10.09 3.94
CA ARG A 132 -29.89 8.80 3.37
C ARG A 132 -28.81 8.12 2.53
N PHE A 133 -28.14 8.86 1.65
CA PHE A 133 -27.18 8.29 0.70
C PHE A 133 -25.75 8.31 1.22
N TRP A 134 -25.43 9.23 2.14
CA TRP A 134 -24.12 9.33 2.78
C TRP A 134 -24.29 9.47 4.30
N PRO A 135 -24.60 8.38 5.01
CA PRO A 135 -24.68 8.40 6.47
C PRO A 135 -23.38 8.92 7.09
N GLY A 136 -23.47 9.91 7.97
CA GLY A 136 -22.29 10.54 8.60
C GLY A 136 -21.67 11.67 7.80
N ALA A 137 -22.28 12.10 6.70
CA ALA A 137 -21.85 13.25 5.90
C ALA A 137 -22.13 14.62 6.57
N GLU A 138 -22.93 14.67 7.64
CA GLU A 138 -23.36 15.91 8.26
C GLU A 138 -22.18 16.82 8.68
N PRO A 139 -21.13 16.32 9.34
CA PRO A 139 -19.96 17.14 9.68
C PRO A 139 -19.23 17.68 8.44
N VAL A 140 -19.20 16.89 7.35
CA VAL A 140 -18.62 17.31 6.07
C VAL A 140 -19.43 18.45 5.46
N VAL A 141 -20.76 18.32 5.44
CA VAL A 141 -21.65 19.37 4.93
C VAL A 141 -21.47 20.66 5.72
N GLU A 142 -21.43 20.59 7.05
CA GLU A 142 -21.22 21.78 7.89
C GLU A 142 -19.88 22.45 7.59
N ARG A 143 -18.79 21.69 7.39
CA ARG A 143 -17.50 22.26 6.97
C ARG A 143 -17.59 22.94 5.62
N LEU A 144 -18.22 22.32 4.62
CA LEU A 144 -18.37 22.92 3.29
C LEU A 144 -19.24 24.18 3.30
N VAL A 145 -20.29 24.22 4.14
CA VAL A 145 -21.11 25.42 4.34
C VAL A 145 -20.31 26.53 5.03
N ALA A 146 -19.55 26.20 6.08
CA ALA A 146 -18.68 27.14 6.77
C ALA A 146 -17.57 27.70 5.87
N ALA A 147 -17.01 26.87 4.99
CA ALA A 147 -16.03 27.26 3.97
C ALA A 147 -16.65 28.08 2.82
N GLY A 148 -17.98 28.21 2.76
CA GLY A 148 -18.69 28.92 1.72
C GLY A 148 -18.73 28.19 0.36
N GLU A 149 -18.33 26.92 0.31
CA GLU A 149 -18.40 26.04 -0.86
C GLU A 149 -19.84 25.55 -1.09
N LEU A 150 -20.61 25.35 -0.02
CA LEU A 150 -22.04 25.05 -0.06
C LEU A 150 -22.87 26.17 0.59
N ARG A 151 -24.14 26.30 0.18
CA ARG A 151 -25.12 27.20 0.80
C ARG A 151 -26.47 26.50 0.99
N ARG A 152 -27.03 26.63 2.19
CA ARG A 152 -28.41 26.21 2.50
C ARG A 152 -29.40 27.26 1.96
N ARG A 153 -30.27 26.86 1.04
CA ARG A 153 -31.34 27.72 0.48
C ARG A 153 -32.58 26.88 0.15
N GLY A 154 -33.70 27.20 0.82
CA GLY A 154 -34.98 26.55 0.57
C GLY A 154 -35.01 25.05 0.91
N GLY A 155 -34.36 24.67 2.02
CA GLY A 155 -34.26 23.25 2.44
C GLY A 155 -33.31 22.39 1.60
N ARG A 156 -32.51 23.04 0.74
CA ARG A 156 -31.55 22.37 -0.15
C ARG A 156 -30.16 22.96 -0.02
N LEU A 157 -29.16 22.14 -0.28
CA LEU A 157 -27.76 22.50 -0.39
C LEU A 157 -27.42 22.81 -1.85
N HIS A 158 -26.87 23.99 -2.08
CA HIS A 158 -26.45 24.46 -3.40
C HIS A 158 -24.95 24.68 -3.38
N HIS A 159 -24.26 24.29 -4.45
CA HIS A 159 -22.87 24.70 -4.64
C HIS A 159 -22.77 26.22 -4.82
N ALA A 160 -21.94 26.86 -4.01
CA ALA A 160 -21.75 28.31 -3.98
C ALA A 160 -20.43 28.77 -4.62
N GLY A 161 -19.49 27.86 -4.87
CA GLY A 161 -18.24 28.14 -5.56
C GLY A 161 -18.46 28.64 -7.00
N ARG A 162 -17.56 29.52 -7.46
CA ARG A 162 -17.55 30.04 -8.84
C ARG A 162 -16.96 29.05 -9.84
N GLU A 163 -15.99 28.26 -9.40
CA GLU A 163 -15.34 27.25 -10.21
C GLU A 163 -16.12 25.95 -10.21
N ALA A 164 -15.91 25.13 -11.24
CA ALA A 164 -16.54 23.83 -11.31
C ALA A 164 -15.76 22.82 -10.44
N PRO A 165 -16.39 22.23 -9.40
CA PRO A 165 -15.70 21.43 -8.40
C PRO A 165 -15.01 20.19 -9.00
N HIS A 166 -15.59 19.59 -10.04
CA HIS A 166 -15.03 18.40 -10.73
C HIS A 166 -13.61 18.60 -11.25
N ARG A 167 -13.15 19.84 -11.48
CA ARG A 167 -11.78 20.12 -11.93
C ARG A 167 -10.73 19.90 -10.84
N ARG A 168 -11.16 19.88 -9.58
CA ARG A 168 -10.30 19.65 -8.41
C ARG A 168 -10.37 18.19 -7.92
N VAL A 169 -11.18 17.35 -8.57
CA VAL A 169 -11.40 15.96 -8.16
C VAL A 169 -10.56 15.06 -9.05
N ASP A 170 -9.59 14.38 -8.45
CA ASP A 170 -8.95 13.23 -9.05
C ASP A 170 -9.62 11.96 -8.53
N ILE A 171 -10.04 11.07 -9.44
CA ILE A 171 -10.73 9.82 -9.11
C ILE A 171 -9.72 8.68 -8.88
N ARG A 172 -8.45 8.86 -9.30
CA ARG A 172 -7.44 7.80 -9.35
C ARG A 172 -6.23 8.06 -8.47
N SER A 173 -5.86 9.31 -8.23
CA SER A 173 -4.77 9.62 -7.31
C SER A 173 -5.28 9.64 -5.87
N ALA A 174 -4.43 9.19 -4.95
CA ALA A 174 -4.63 9.14 -3.50
C ALA A 174 -4.76 10.53 -2.83
N GLY A 175 -5.18 11.57 -3.57
CA GLY A 175 -5.04 12.96 -3.16
C GLY A 175 -3.60 13.46 -3.31
N GLY A 176 -3.46 14.79 -3.38
CA GLY A 176 -2.17 15.47 -3.54
C GLY A 176 -1.83 15.84 -4.98
N ARG A 177 -0.66 16.45 -5.16
CA ARG A 177 -0.13 16.85 -6.47
C ARG A 177 0.49 15.64 -7.18
N THR A 178 0.55 15.72 -8.50
CA THR A 178 1.33 14.76 -9.31
C THR A 178 2.61 15.44 -9.79
N PHE A 179 3.75 14.78 -9.58
CA PHE A 179 5.05 15.23 -10.05
C PHE A 179 5.32 14.69 -11.45
N GLN A 180 5.75 15.56 -12.37
CA GLN A 180 6.19 15.15 -13.72
C GLN A 180 7.67 14.78 -13.69
N ILE A 181 8.03 13.69 -14.35
CA ILE A 181 9.42 13.25 -14.52
C ILE A 181 9.86 13.64 -15.92
N VAL A 182 10.85 14.54 -16.03
CA VAL A 182 11.24 15.19 -17.28
C VAL A 182 12.74 15.03 -17.50
N ILE A 183 13.15 14.60 -18.70
CA ILE A 183 14.55 14.57 -19.08
C ILE A 183 15.06 16.01 -19.22
N ALA A 184 16.05 16.40 -18.43
CA ALA A 184 16.54 17.78 -18.38
C ALA A 184 17.14 18.24 -19.73
N SER A 185 17.84 17.34 -20.42
CA SER A 185 18.50 17.62 -21.70
C SER A 185 17.55 17.75 -22.90
N THR A 186 16.39 17.09 -22.90
CA THR A 186 15.47 17.06 -24.05
C THR A 186 14.10 17.71 -23.79
N GLY A 187 13.71 17.86 -22.52
CA GLY A 187 12.36 18.27 -22.12
C GLY A 187 11.29 17.18 -22.32
N GLU A 188 11.69 15.95 -22.67
CA GLU A 188 10.78 14.83 -22.82
C GLU A 188 10.22 14.40 -21.46
N ILE A 189 8.90 14.17 -21.40
CA ILE A 189 8.23 13.68 -20.20
C ILE A 189 8.28 12.14 -20.22
N LEU A 190 8.98 11.55 -19.25
CA LEU A 190 9.04 10.09 -19.07
C LEU A 190 7.81 9.54 -18.38
N GLY A 191 7.22 10.30 -17.47
CA GLY A 191 6.08 9.85 -16.70
C GLY A 191 5.74 10.77 -15.54
N THR A 192 5.02 10.22 -14.57
CA THR A 192 4.55 10.94 -13.39
C THR A 192 4.61 10.08 -12.14
N VAL A 193 4.71 10.71 -10.97
CA VAL A 193 4.65 10.07 -9.65
C VAL A 193 3.78 10.91 -8.71
N ASP A 194 2.98 10.25 -7.86
CA ASP A 194 2.15 10.94 -6.86
C ASP A 194 3.02 11.57 -5.77
N GLU A 195 2.59 12.72 -5.23
CA GLU A 195 3.31 13.47 -4.19
C GLU A 195 3.72 12.61 -3.00
N ALA A 196 2.85 11.72 -2.53
CA ALA A 196 3.13 10.82 -1.40
C ALA A 196 4.32 9.86 -1.62
N ARG A 197 4.72 9.64 -2.88
CA ARG A 197 5.87 8.78 -3.25
C ARG A 197 7.01 9.56 -3.85
N ALA A 198 6.79 10.84 -4.19
CA ALA A 198 7.77 11.65 -4.91
C ALA A 198 9.08 11.77 -4.12
N TYR A 199 9.01 11.97 -2.81
CA TYR A 199 10.20 12.19 -1.99
C TYR A 199 11.02 10.91 -1.80
N GLN A 200 10.39 9.74 -1.92
CA GLN A 200 11.07 8.46 -1.80
C GLN A 200 11.62 7.96 -3.14
N GLN A 201 10.93 8.26 -4.26
CA GLN A 201 11.28 7.71 -5.58
C GLN A 201 12.06 8.66 -6.48
N VAL A 202 11.83 9.97 -6.33
CA VAL A 202 12.42 11.00 -7.20
C VAL A 202 13.02 12.16 -6.40
N HIS A 203 13.62 11.86 -5.24
CA HIS A 203 14.48 12.83 -4.56
C HIS A 203 15.74 13.13 -5.38
N PRO A 204 16.40 14.29 -5.18
CA PRO A 204 17.70 14.55 -5.76
C PRO A 204 18.70 13.42 -5.45
N GLY A 205 19.41 12.94 -6.46
CA GLY A 205 20.35 11.82 -6.39
C GLY A 205 19.71 10.43 -6.52
N ALA A 206 18.38 10.31 -6.62
CA ALA A 206 17.72 9.01 -6.82
C ALA A 206 18.01 8.43 -8.21
N ILE A 207 18.19 7.11 -8.28
CA ILE A 207 18.20 6.35 -9.53
C ILE A 207 16.77 5.88 -9.82
N TYR A 208 16.14 6.54 -10.78
CA TYR A 208 14.82 6.21 -11.30
C TYR A 208 14.93 5.25 -12.49
N LEU A 209 14.27 4.10 -12.40
CA LEU A 209 14.27 3.11 -13.47
C LEU A 209 13.02 3.29 -14.36
N HIS A 210 13.23 3.59 -15.64
CA HIS A 210 12.16 3.67 -16.63
C HIS A 210 12.45 2.76 -17.82
N GLN A 211 11.62 1.74 -18.03
CA GLN A 211 11.77 0.79 -19.16
C GLN A 211 13.09 0.01 -19.17
N GLY A 212 13.72 -0.17 -18.00
CA GLY A 212 15.04 -0.82 -17.90
C GLY A 212 16.20 0.14 -18.14
N GLU A 213 15.92 1.38 -18.53
CA GLU A 213 16.90 2.47 -18.59
C GLU A 213 16.94 3.19 -17.25
N GLN A 214 18.14 3.56 -16.82
CA GLN A 214 18.38 4.20 -15.53
C GLN A 214 18.52 5.71 -15.74
N PHE A 215 17.89 6.48 -14.86
CA PHE A 215 17.94 7.93 -14.86
C PHE A 215 18.29 8.43 -13.47
N GLU A 216 19.25 9.34 -13.37
CA GLU A 216 19.58 10.01 -12.12
C GLU A 216 18.73 11.27 -12.00
N VAL A 217 18.08 11.45 -10.84
CA VAL A 217 17.31 12.65 -10.55
C VAL A 217 18.25 13.78 -10.15
N VAL A 218 18.37 14.77 -11.01
CA VAL A 218 19.27 15.91 -10.83
C VAL A 218 18.63 16.98 -9.93
N GLU A 219 17.31 17.16 -10.04
CA GLU A 219 16.57 18.17 -9.29
C GLU A 219 15.14 17.71 -9.03
N LEU A 220 14.61 18.02 -7.84
CA LEU A 220 13.20 17.89 -7.51
C LEU A 220 12.63 19.27 -7.15
N ASP A 221 11.89 19.89 -8.07
CA ASP A 221 11.21 21.17 -7.87
C ASP A 221 9.82 20.92 -7.24
N LEU A 222 9.74 21.10 -5.93
CA LEU A 222 8.50 20.96 -5.15
C LEU A 222 7.44 21.99 -5.51
N VAL A 223 7.85 23.19 -5.94
CA VAL A 223 6.92 24.27 -6.27
C VAL A 223 6.26 24.00 -7.62
N ARG A 224 7.02 23.53 -8.61
CA ARG A 224 6.49 23.19 -9.94
C ARG A 224 5.94 21.76 -10.02
N ALA A 225 6.25 20.91 -9.04
CA ALA A 225 6.00 19.46 -9.09
C ALA A 225 6.65 18.81 -10.32
N VAL A 226 7.97 19.02 -10.46
CA VAL A 226 8.77 18.46 -11.56
C VAL A 226 10.04 17.84 -10.99
N ALA A 227 10.31 16.59 -11.34
CA ALA A 227 11.59 15.94 -11.15
C ALA A 227 12.36 15.95 -12.48
N LEU A 228 13.53 16.59 -12.49
CA LEU A 228 14.43 16.63 -13.63
C LEU A 228 15.40 15.46 -13.54
N VAL A 229 15.53 14.71 -14.64
CA VAL A 229 16.38 13.52 -14.68
C VAL A 229 17.32 13.53 -15.89
N GLU A 230 18.44 12.82 -15.78
CA GLU A 230 19.38 12.57 -16.87
C GLU A 230 19.66 11.07 -17.00
N PRO A 231 19.83 10.54 -18.22
CA PRO A 231 20.13 9.13 -18.43
C PRO A 231 21.54 8.79 -17.90
N VAL A 232 21.62 7.68 -17.18
CA VAL A 232 22.85 7.17 -16.56
C VAL A 232 22.91 5.65 -16.68
N ASP A 233 24.06 5.06 -16.39
CA ASP A 233 24.22 3.60 -16.32
C ASP A 233 25.10 3.19 -15.12
N PRO A 234 24.64 3.44 -13.88
CA PRO A 234 25.38 3.05 -12.69
C PRO A 234 25.24 1.55 -12.42
N ASP A 235 26.22 1.01 -11.68
CA ASP A 235 26.20 -0.34 -11.11
C ASP A 235 25.56 -0.38 -9.71
N PHE A 236 24.85 0.68 -9.32
CA PHE A 236 24.15 0.83 -8.06
C PHE A 236 22.70 1.33 -8.26
N TYR A 237 21.84 1.05 -7.28
CA TYR A 237 20.52 1.64 -7.13
C TYR A 237 20.45 2.46 -5.85
N THR A 238 19.41 3.28 -5.70
CA THR A 238 19.22 4.12 -4.50
C THR A 238 18.05 3.63 -3.67
N GLN A 239 18.16 3.80 -2.36
CA GLN A 239 17.07 3.57 -1.41
C GLN A 239 16.94 4.77 -0.47
N ALA A 240 15.78 5.42 -0.46
CA ALA A 240 15.47 6.50 0.47
C ALA A 240 15.44 5.98 1.92
N ARG A 241 15.77 6.88 2.85
CA ARG A 241 15.66 6.70 4.29
C ARG A 241 14.77 7.79 4.87
N ASP A 242 13.72 7.36 5.51
CA ASP A 242 12.71 8.22 6.11
C ASP A 242 12.66 8.09 7.64
N LEU A 243 12.15 9.14 8.27
CA LEU A 243 11.70 9.14 9.65
C LEU A 243 10.19 9.29 9.63
N THR A 244 9.50 8.29 10.19
CA THR A 244 8.05 8.34 10.38
C THR A 244 7.72 8.58 11.85
N ASP A 245 6.95 9.63 12.12
CA ASP A 245 6.28 9.88 13.39
C ASP A 245 4.77 9.65 13.24
N ILE A 246 4.13 9.14 14.27
CA ILE A 246 2.67 8.91 14.30
C ILE A 246 2.09 9.46 15.59
N THR A 247 0.89 10.04 15.52
CA THR A 247 0.15 10.53 16.69
C THR A 247 -1.30 10.06 16.63
N VAL A 248 -1.87 9.72 17.78
CA VAL A 248 -3.25 9.27 17.88
C VAL A 248 -4.16 10.49 18.03
N VAL A 249 -5.05 10.68 17.04
CA VAL A 249 -6.00 11.79 17.03
C VAL A 249 -7.29 11.40 17.75
N GLU A 250 -7.82 10.22 17.43
CA GLU A 250 -9.07 9.72 17.96
C GLU A 250 -9.10 8.20 17.92
N GLU A 251 -9.61 7.57 18.98
CA GLU A 251 -9.85 6.14 19.01
C GLU A 251 -11.34 5.85 18.78
N LEU A 252 -11.65 5.17 17.67
CA LEU A 252 -13.02 4.88 17.24
C LEU A 252 -13.55 3.54 17.75
N ALA A 253 -12.67 2.53 17.83
CA ALA A 253 -13.03 1.20 18.29
C ALA A 253 -11.91 0.58 19.12
N ARG A 254 -12.30 -0.31 20.03
CA ARG A 254 -11.40 -1.08 20.89
C ARG A 254 -11.73 -2.57 20.78
N GLY A 255 -10.69 -3.38 20.90
CA GLY A 255 -10.75 -4.81 20.93
C GLY A 255 -9.61 -5.36 21.80
N VAL A 256 -9.52 -6.67 21.84
CA VAL A 256 -8.45 -7.37 22.54
C VAL A 256 -8.08 -8.61 21.74
N THR A 257 -6.79 -8.91 21.66
CA THR A 257 -6.32 -10.15 21.06
C THR A 257 -6.62 -11.34 21.99
N ALA A 258 -6.52 -12.57 21.46
CA ALA A 258 -6.68 -13.78 22.26
C ALA A 258 -5.71 -13.85 23.48
N GLY A 259 -4.52 -13.26 23.36
CA GLY A 259 -3.53 -13.14 24.43
C GLY A 259 -3.72 -11.96 25.39
N GLY A 260 -4.84 -11.24 25.29
CA GLY A 260 -5.17 -10.14 26.20
C GLY A 260 -4.48 -8.81 25.86
N VAL A 261 -3.96 -8.63 24.64
CA VAL A 261 -3.31 -7.39 24.21
C VAL A 261 -4.37 -6.42 23.70
N PRO A 262 -4.49 -5.20 24.25
CA PRO A 262 -5.41 -4.20 23.75
C PRO A 262 -5.12 -3.87 22.28
N MET A 263 -6.18 -3.82 21.48
CA MET A 263 -6.16 -3.44 20.08
C MET A 263 -7.13 -2.29 19.86
N SER A 264 -6.77 -1.37 19.00
CA SER A 264 -7.54 -0.15 18.78
C SER A 264 -7.59 0.18 17.29
N TYR A 265 -8.67 0.83 16.87
CA TYR A 265 -8.83 1.40 15.54
C TYR A 265 -9.25 2.85 15.65
N GLY A 266 -8.69 3.74 14.82
CA GLY A 266 -8.93 5.16 14.97
C GLY A 266 -8.20 6.07 13.97
N ALA A 267 -8.40 7.38 14.13
CA ALA A 267 -7.70 8.40 13.36
C ALA A 267 -6.30 8.66 13.90
N VAL A 268 -5.34 8.82 12.98
CA VAL A 268 -3.95 9.17 13.27
C VAL A 268 -3.47 10.31 12.35
N ASP A 269 -2.49 11.08 12.82
CA ASP A 269 -1.69 11.98 11.98
C ASP A 269 -0.28 11.39 11.87
N VAL A 270 0.11 11.05 10.65
CA VAL A 270 1.40 10.45 10.31
C VAL A 270 2.26 11.52 9.63
N SER A 271 3.50 11.67 10.08
CA SER A 271 4.48 12.56 9.46
C SER A 271 5.65 11.73 8.95
N ASP A 272 5.86 11.69 7.64
CA ASP A 272 7.00 11.03 6.99
C ASP A 272 8.00 12.07 6.50
N GLN A 273 9.29 11.89 6.77
CA GLN A 273 10.33 12.77 6.25
C GLN A 273 11.49 11.96 5.68
N VAL A 274 11.72 12.08 4.38
CA VAL A 274 12.95 11.56 3.74
C VAL A 274 14.15 12.43 4.14
N VAL A 275 15.03 11.85 4.95
CA VAL A 275 16.19 12.54 5.56
C VAL A 275 17.54 12.14 4.95
N ALA A 276 17.58 11.04 4.19
CA ALA A 276 18.78 10.58 3.50
C ALA A 276 18.41 9.57 2.41
N PHE A 277 19.39 9.16 1.62
CA PHE A 277 19.30 7.96 0.80
C PHE A 277 20.62 7.19 0.83
N ALA A 278 20.56 5.89 0.58
CA ALA A 278 21.71 5.02 0.46
C ALA A 278 21.90 4.58 -1.00
N ARG A 279 23.14 4.62 -1.49
CA ARG A 279 23.52 3.94 -2.74
C ARG A 279 23.88 2.50 -2.44
N LYS A 280 23.30 1.56 -3.17
CA LYS A 280 23.50 0.12 -2.98
C LYS A 280 23.92 -0.54 -4.28
N HIS A 281 25.02 -1.28 -4.24
CA HIS A 281 25.52 -1.99 -5.41
C HIS A 281 24.49 -3.03 -5.90
N VAL A 282 24.18 -3.05 -7.19
CA VAL A 282 23.09 -3.86 -7.77
C VAL A 282 23.31 -5.36 -7.55
N ALA A 283 24.55 -5.84 -7.69
CA ALA A 283 24.84 -7.28 -7.62
C ALA A 283 24.96 -7.82 -6.19
N THR A 284 25.41 -7.00 -5.24
CA THR A 284 25.73 -7.45 -3.88
C THR A 284 24.76 -6.91 -2.82
N GLY A 285 24.04 -5.82 -3.12
CA GLY A 285 23.20 -5.12 -2.15
C GLY A 285 23.98 -4.33 -1.09
N GLU A 286 25.32 -4.30 -1.19
CA GLU A 286 26.19 -3.58 -0.26
C GLU A 286 25.95 -2.08 -0.34
N ILE A 287 25.88 -1.42 0.82
CA ILE A 287 25.75 0.03 0.92
C ILE A 287 27.11 0.65 0.57
N LEU A 288 27.15 1.37 -0.54
CA LEU A 288 28.33 2.10 -1.01
C LEU A 288 28.52 3.37 -0.18
N ASP A 289 27.44 4.13 0.02
CA ASP A 289 27.40 5.30 0.89
C ASP A 289 25.96 5.68 1.28
N VAL A 290 25.86 6.70 2.13
CA VAL A 290 24.61 7.33 2.56
C VAL A 290 24.78 8.84 2.44
N GLU A 291 23.86 9.48 1.74
CA GLU A 291 23.87 10.93 1.50
C GLU A 291 22.64 11.57 2.17
N PRO A 292 22.82 12.64 2.98
CA PRO A 292 21.72 13.31 3.65
C PRO A 292 20.87 14.13 2.68
N LEU A 293 19.56 14.19 2.95
CA LEU A 293 18.58 14.98 2.22
C LEU A 293 17.87 15.96 3.16
N ALA A 294 17.47 17.10 2.61
CA ALA A 294 16.73 18.13 3.33
C ALA A 294 15.33 18.32 2.73
N LEU A 295 14.59 17.23 2.57
CA LEU A 295 13.21 17.27 2.09
C LEU A 295 12.24 17.61 3.24
N PRO A 296 11.16 18.37 2.97
CA PRO A 296 10.18 18.70 3.99
C PRO A 296 9.37 17.46 4.40
N PRO A 297 8.88 17.41 5.65
CA PRO A 297 7.99 16.33 6.08
C PRO A 297 6.66 16.38 5.32
N GLN A 298 6.13 15.21 4.98
CA GLN A 298 4.80 15.00 4.43
C GLN A 298 3.88 14.52 5.54
N ARG A 299 2.71 15.16 5.68
CA ARG A 299 1.71 14.77 6.67
C ARG A 299 0.54 14.04 6.03
N LEU A 300 0.08 13.01 6.70
CA LEU A 300 -1.01 12.16 6.29
C LEU A 300 -1.95 11.94 7.47
N GLN A 301 -3.12 12.57 7.41
CA GLN A 301 -4.23 12.26 8.29
C GLN A 301 -4.96 11.04 7.74
N THR A 302 -5.00 9.95 8.50
CA THR A 302 -5.51 8.66 8.01
C THR A 302 -6.08 7.81 9.15
N ARG A 303 -6.48 6.57 8.84
CA ARG A 303 -6.95 5.58 9.80
C ARG A 303 -5.86 4.54 10.06
N ALA A 304 -5.80 4.07 11.31
CA ALA A 304 -4.86 3.04 11.73
C ALA A 304 -5.53 2.00 12.64
N VAL A 305 -4.96 0.80 12.63
CA VAL A 305 -5.10 -0.20 13.67
C VAL A 305 -3.79 -0.26 14.45
N TRP A 306 -3.87 -0.39 15.76
CA TRP A 306 -2.68 -0.55 16.58
C TRP A 306 -2.88 -1.50 17.75
N TRP A 307 -1.79 -2.16 18.12
CA TRP A 307 -1.71 -3.00 19.31
C TRP A 307 -0.89 -2.30 20.38
N THR A 308 -1.49 -2.16 21.56
CA THR A 308 -0.82 -1.61 22.73
C THR A 308 -0.23 -2.76 23.52
N ILE A 309 1.09 -2.95 23.49
CA ILE A 309 1.74 -4.13 24.06
C ILE A 309 2.06 -3.89 25.54
N PRO A 310 1.34 -4.53 26.49
CA PRO A 310 1.58 -4.32 27.91
C PRO A 310 2.91 -4.96 28.36
N PRO A 311 3.59 -4.41 29.39
CA PRO A 311 4.81 -5.01 29.94
C PRO A 311 4.66 -6.49 30.32
N ALA A 312 3.52 -6.90 30.88
CA ALA A 312 3.24 -8.28 31.22
C ALA A 312 3.24 -9.23 30.00
N THR A 313 2.88 -8.71 28.82
CA THR A 313 2.98 -9.47 27.56
C THR A 313 4.43 -9.62 27.13
N LEU A 314 5.25 -8.58 27.28
CA LEU A 314 6.69 -8.65 27.00
C LEU A 314 7.40 -9.63 27.94
N GLU A 315 7.07 -9.61 29.23
CA GLU A 315 7.58 -10.57 30.22
C GLU A 315 7.19 -12.00 29.86
N ARG A 316 5.91 -12.22 29.51
CA ARG A 316 5.42 -13.53 29.05
C ARG A 316 6.13 -13.98 27.77
N ALA A 317 6.41 -13.08 26.84
CA ALA A 317 7.16 -13.36 25.62
C ALA A 317 8.67 -13.53 25.87
N GLY A 318 9.22 -12.99 26.96
CA GLY A 318 10.65 -13.03 27.26
C GLY A 318 11.45 -12.01 26.48
N ILE A 319 10.77 -10.94 26.04
CA ILE A 319 11.36 -9.87 25.25
C ILE A 319 11.95 -8.86 26.21
N THR A 320 13.26 -8.66 26.09
CA THR A 320 13.99 -7.63 26.84
C THR A 320 13.88 -6.29 26.12
N GLU A 321 14.22 -5.20 26.80
CA GLU A 321 14.30 -3.87 26.20
C GLU A 321 15.23 -3.81 24.97
N ALA A 322 16.29 -4.63 24.95
CA ALA A 322 17.23 -4.71 23.84
C ALA A 322 16.65 -5.42 22.60
N VAL A 323 15.76 -6.40 22.80
CA VAL A 323 15.15 -7.20 21.72
C VAL A 323 13.87 -6.55 21.20
N LEU A 324 13.18 -5.78 22.04
CA LEU A 324 11.87 -5.20 21.74
C LEU A 324 11.80 -4.44 20.42
N PRO A 325 12.73 -3.51 20.08
CA PRO A 325 12.66 -2.79 18.81
C PRO A 325 12.67 -3.72 17.60
N GLY A 326 13.59 -4.70 17.58
CA GLY A 326 13.70 -5.65 16.48
C GLY A 326 12.51 -6.62 16.41
N ALA A 327 11.98 -7.05 17.55
CA ALA A 327 10.83 -7.95 17.64
C ALA A 327 9.54 -7.28 17.13
N ALA A 328 9.28 -6.05 17.59
CA ALA A 328 8.09 -5.30 17.20
C ALA A 328 8.13 -4.92 15.71
N HIS A 329 9.29 -4.48 15.22
CA HIS A 329 9.49 -4.13 13.81
C HIS A 329 9.38 -5.34 12.86
N ALA A 330 9.92 -6.49 13.25
CA ALA A 330 9.76 -7.72 12.50
C ALA A 330 8.30 -8.22 12.49
N ALA A 331 7.58 -8.09 13.61
CA ALA A 331 6.16 -8.41 13.67
C ALA A 331 5.31 -7.46 12.82
N GLU A 332 5.62 -6.16 12.82
CA GLU A 332 4.98 -5.15 11.98
C GLU A 332 5.15 -5.46 10.49
N HIS A 333 6.37 -5.71 10.03
CA HIS A 333 6.64 -6.06 8.64
C HIS A 333 5.87 -7.30 8.18
N ALA A 334 5.92 -8.35 9.00
CA ALA A 334 5.20 -9.59 8.70
C ALA A 334 3.68 -9.34 8.65
N ALA A 335 3.15 -8.54 9.59
CA ALA A 335 1.73 -8.18 9.60
C ALA A 335 1.35 -7.41 8.33
N ILE A 336 2.13 -6.39 7.92
CA ILE A 336 1.88 -5.65 6.67
C ILE A 336 1.90 -6.61 5.46
N GLY A 337 2.86 -7.52 5.40
CA GLY A 337 2.96 -8.51 4.32
C GLY A 337 1.76 -9.46 4.24
N LEU A 338 1.14 -9.78 5.38
CA LEU A 338 -0.02 -10.68 5.47
C LEU A 338 -1.38 -9.97 5.45
N LEU A 339 -1.42 -8.63 5.53
CA LEU A 339 -2.67 -7.88 5.54
C LEU A 339 -3.55 -8.13 4.29
N PRO A 340 -3.00 -8.33 3.08
CA PRO A 340 -3.82 -8.65 1.91
C PRO A 340 -4.64 -9.96 2.04
N LEU A 341 -4.30 -10.83 3.00
CA LEU A 341 -5.08 -12.04 3.30
C LEU A 341 -6.50 -11.73 3.80
N VAL A 342 -6.68 -10.57 4.46
CA VAL A 342 -7.96 -10.18 5.09
C VAL A 342 -8.57 -8.92 4.48
N ALA A 343 -7.78 -8.11 3.77
CA ALA A 343 -8.21 -6.88 3.11
C ALA A 343 -7.76 -6.86 1.65
N THR A 344 -8.59 -6.35 0.74
CA THR A 344 -8.18 -6.14 -0.65
C THR A 344 -7.25 -4.92 -0.73
N CYS A 345 -5.95 -5.14 -0.63
CA CYS A 345 -4.93 -4.08 -0.69
C CYS A 345 -3.60 -4.64 -1.22
N ASP A 346 -2.74 -3.74 -1.71
CA ASP A 346 -1.31 -4.01 -1.85
C ASP A 346 -0.57 -3.52 -0.59
N ARG A 347 0.62 -4.05 -0.28
CA ARG A 347 1.46 -3.49 0.80
C ARG A 347 1.82 -2.02 0.57
N TRP A 348 1.80 -1.55 -0.67
CA TRP A 348 2.06 -0.16 -1.02
C TRP A 348 0.90 0.76 -0.63
N ASP A 349 -0.27 0.19 -0.30
CA ASP A 349 -1.47 0.89 0.16
C ASP A 349 -1.50 1.14 1.67
N VAL A 350 -0.53 0.59 2.42
CA VAL A 350 -0.46 0.71 3.89
C VAL A 350 0.95 1.07 4.36
N GLY A 351 1.05 1.80 5.47
CA GLY A 351 2.29 2.01 6.19
C GLY A 351 2.23 1.35 7.57
N GLY A 352 3.35 1.38 8.28
CA GLY A 352 3.41 0.96 9.67
C GLY A 352 4.45 1.72 10.45
N VAL A 353 4.31 1.64 11.78
CA VAL A 353 5.28 2.12 12.75
C VAL A 353 5.28 1.16 13.93
N SER A 354 6.46 0.76 14.38
CA SER A 354 6.63 0.08 15.67
C SER A 354 7.57 0.88 16.54
N THR A 355 7.24 0.96 17.82
CA THR A 355 8.05 1.68 18.80
C THR A 355 8.06 0.96 20.14
N PRO A 356 9.21 0.91 20.83
CA PRO A 356 9.28 0.39 22.20
C PRO A 356 8.49 1.25 23.20
N PHE A 357 8.20 2.50 22.87
CA PHE A 357 7.35 3.37 23.67
C PHE A 357 6.68 4.45 22.82
N HIS A 358 5.35 4.45 22.75
CA HIS A 358 4.57 5.49 22.10
C HIS A 358 3.95 6.42 23.15
N PRO A 359 4.14 7.75 23.07
CA PRO A 359 3.68 8.69 24.11
C PRO A 359 2.16 8.70 24.30
N ASP A 360 1.37 8.66 23.22
CA ASP A 360 -0.09 8.71 23.31
C ASP A 360 -0.71 7.44 23.90
N VAL A 361 -0.01 6.31 23.76
CA VAL A 361 -0.48 4.99 24.18
C VAL A 361 0.15 4.58 25.53
N GLY A 362 1.32 5.14 25.87
CA GLY A 362 2.02 4.90 27.14
C GLY A 362 2.71 3.54 27.25
N ALA A 363 2.92 2.84 26.12
CA ALA A 363 3.56 1.53 26.09
C ALA A 363 4.21 1.27 24.72
N ALA A 364 4.84 0.11 24.56
CA ALA A 364 5.26 -0.38 23.26
C ALA A 364 4.04 -0.56 22.35
N ALA A 365 4.17 -0.21 21.07
CA ALA A 365 3.06 -0.25 20.15
C ALA A 365 3.50 -0.63 18.74
N ILE A 366 2.61 -1.30 18.02
CA ILE A 366 2.71 -1.58 16.59
C ILE A 366 1.47 -0.98 15.93
N PHE A 367 1.69 -0.08 14.97
CA PHE A 367 0.68 0.59 14.16
C PHE A 367 0.75 0.07 12.73
N VAL A 368 -0.41 -0.12 12.12
CA VAL A 368 -0.57 -0.29 10.67
C VAL A 368 -1.66 0.66 10.22
N TYR A 369 -1.37 1.49 9.22
CA TYR A 369 -2.25 2.58 8.80
C TYR A 369 -2.44 2.63 7.29
N ASP A 370 -3.55 3.20 6.86
CA ASP A 370 -3.88 3.35 5.44
C ASP A 370 -3.00 4.43 4.81
N GLY A 371 -2.41 4.16 3.66
CA GLY A 371 -1.58 5.08 2.89
C GLY A 371 -2.35 6.17 2.13
N TYR A 372 -3.62 6.41 2.49
CA TYR A 372 -4.55 7.30 1.79
C TYR A 372 -5.15 8.32 2.77
N PRO A 373 -5.26 9.61 2.39
CA PRO A 373 -5.87 10.64 3.23
C PRO A 373 -7.30 10.26 3.64
N GLY A 374 -7.57 10.32 4.95
CA GLY A 374 -8.84 9.97 5.56
C GLY A 374 -9.09 8.46 5.73
N GLY A 375 -8.22 7.60 5.18
CA GLY A 375 -8.34 6.14 5.23
C GLY A 375 -9.09 5.53 4.03
N ALA A 376 -8.64 4.37 3.58
CA ALA A 376 -9.31 3.57 2.54
C ALA A 376 -10.22 2.49 3.13
N GLY A 377 -10.14 2.25 4.44
CA GLY A 377 -10.85 1.17 5.17
C GLY A 377 -10.01 -0.09 5.36
N ILE A 378 -8.72 -0.07 4.97
CA ILE A 378 -7.85 -1.26 5.02
C ILE A 378 -7.54 -1.61 6.48
N ALA A 379 -7.16 -0.61 7.28
CA ALA A 379 -6.93 -0.72 8.71
C ALA A 379 -8.19 -1.15 9.47
N GLU A 380 -9.37 -0.66 9.06
CA GLU A 380 -10.65 -1.08 9.65
C GLU A 380 -10.90 -2.57 9.41
N ARG A 381 -10.65 -3.03 8.17
CA ARG A 381 -10.77 -4.44 7.83
C ARG A 381 -9.75 -5.30 8.60
N GLY A 382 -8.52 -4.83 8.71
CA GLY A 382 -7.48 -5.46 9.52
C GLY A 382 -7.88 -5.58 11.00
N PHE A 383 -8.50 -4.55 11.56
CA PHE A 383 -9.04 -4.57 12.92
C PHE A 383 -10.18 -5.60 13.08
N ALA A 384 -11.11 -5.66 12.12
CA ALA A 384 -12.24 -6.59 12.17
C ALA A 384 -11.82 -8.08 12.10
N ASP A 385 -10.79 -8.40 11.32
CA ASP A 385 -10.29 -9.78 11.10
C ASP A 385 -8.92 -10.03 11.79
N ALA A 386 -8.60 -9.26 12.83
CA ALA A 386 -7.26 -9.23 13.43
C ALA A 386 -6.75 -10.59 13.95
N ASP A 387 -7.61 -11.46 14.47
CA ASP A 387 -7.20 -12.79 14.94
C ASP A 387 -6.68 -13.67 13.79
N ARG A 388 -7.40 -13.72 12.65
CA ARG A 388 -6.96 -14.44 11.45
C ARG A 388 -5.66 -13.85 10.93
N TRP A 389 -5.59 -12.52 10.86
CA TRP A 389 -4.41 -11.81 10.37
C TRP A 389 -3.16 -12.11 11.21
N LEU A 390 -3.25 -11.99 12.54
CA LEU A 390 -2.13 -12.27 13.44
C LEU A 390 -1.72 -13.74 13.44
N ARG A 391 -2.67 -14.69 13.34
CA ARG A 391 -2.35 -16.13 13.23
C ARG A 391 -1.57 -16.45 11.98
N ALA A 392 -2.05 -16.00 10.82
CA ALA A 392 -1.35 -16.19 9.55
C ALA A 392 0.03 -15.53 9.56
N THR A 393 0.15 -14.36 10.19
CA THR A 393 1.43 -13.69 10.42
C THR A 393 2.40 -14.56 11.23
N LEU A 394 1.96 -15.07 12.39
CA LEU A 394 2.77 -15.95 13.22
C LEU A 394 3.18 -17.24 12.50
N GLU A 395 2.24 -17.90 11.83
CA GLU A 395 2.47 -19.13 11.08
C GLU A 395 3.51 -18.93 9.98
N THR A 396 3.42 -17.83 9.23
CA THR A 396 4.38 -17.49 8.16
C THR A 396 5.78 -17.28 8.72
N VAL A 397 5.90 -16.46 9.78
CA VAL A 397 7.21 -16.17 10.38
C VAL A 397 7.82 -17.42 11.00
N ARG A 398 7.02 -18.21 11.72
CA ARG A 398 7.44 -19.45 12.39
C ARG A 398 7.80 -20.56 11.39
N GLY A 399 7.03 -20.70 10.30
CA GLY A 399 7.22 -21.73 9.27
C GLY A 399 8.38 -21.46 8.33
N CYS A 400 8.81 -20.19 8.20
CA CYS A 400 9.94 -19.84 7.35
C CYS A 400 11.25 -20.48 7.86
N PRO A 401 12.06 -21.15 7.02
CA PRO A 401 13.27 -21.86 7.46
C PRO A 401 14.47 -20.94 7.72
N CYS A 402 14.38 -19.64 7.39
CA CYS A 402 15.50 -18.72 7.55
C CYS A 402 15.84 -18.49 9.05
N PRO A 403 17.13 -18.33 9.42
CA PRO A 403 17.50 -18.16 10.82
C PRO A 403 17.24 -16.74 11.34
N GLN A 404 17.52 -15.71 10.54
CA GLN A 404 17.56 -14.31 10.99
C GLN A 404 16.42 -13.44 10.45
N GLY A 405 15.66 -13.95 9.48
CA GLY A 405 14.70 -13.16 8.71
C GLY A 405 15.11 -13.03 7.25
N CYS A 406 14.14 -13.01 6.35
CA CYS A 406 14.34 -12.84 4.92
C CYS A 406 13.10 -12.16 4.30
N PRO A 407 13.13 -11.83 2.99
CA PRO A 407 11.98 -11.24 2.29
C PRO A 407 10.70 -12.03 2.46
N SER A 408 10.80 -13.37 2.54
CA SER A 408 9.71 -14.32 2.77
C SER A 408 9.03 -14.28 4.14
N CYS A 409 9.49 -13.48 5.11
CA CYS A 409 8.86 -13.45 6.43
C CYS A 409 8.82 -12.07 7.10
N ILE A 410 9.97 -11.43 7.36
CA ILE A 410 10.03 -10.23 8.22
C ILE A 410 10.75 -9.05 7.58
N GLN A 411 11.26 -9.18 6.36
CA GLN A 411 11.86 -8.04 5.65
C GLN A 411 10.81 -7.36 4.78
N SER A 412 10.82 -6.04 4.78
CA SER A 412 9.97 -5.21 3.94
C SER A 412 10.83 -4.44 2.94
N PRO A 413 10.45 -4.40 1.64
CA PRO A 413 11.11 -3.55 0.67
C PRO A 413 10.82 -2.05 0.90
N LYS A 414 9.80 -1.73 1.73
CA LYS A 414 9.40 -0.36 2.08
C LYS A 414 10.13 0.21 3.30
N CYS A 415 10.96 -0.59 3.97
CA CYS A 415 11.55 -0.18 5.24
C CYS A 415 12.61 0.92 5.03
N GLY A 416 12.29 2.16 5.44
CA GLY A 416 13.22 3.30 5.45
C GLY A 416 14.44 3.09 6.35
N ASN A 417 14.30 2.25 7.39
CA ASN A 417 15.39 1.86 8.28
C ASN A 417 16.28 0.73 7.71
N GLY A 418 16.07 0.34 6.45
CA GLY A 418 16.91 -0.65 5.77
C GLY A 418 16.79 -2.07 6.34
N ASN A 419 15.66 -2.41 6.96
CA ASN A 419 15.42 -3.69 7.64
C ASN A 419 16.33 -3.92 8.85
N GLU A 420 16.67 -2.85 9.58
CA GLU A 420 17.53 -2.94 10.77
C GLU A 420 17.04 -2.01 11.90
N PRO A 421 16.88 -2.51 13.15
CA PRO A 421 17.01 -3.90 13.58
C PRO A 421 15.78 -4.74 13.21
N LEU A 422 15.98 -6.05 13.01
CA LEU A 422 14.91 -7.05 12.93
C LEU A 422 15.28 -8.26 13.78
N ASP A 423 14.32 -8.78 14.55
CA ASP A 423 14.52 -9.99 15.36
C ASP A 423 13.38 -10.99 15.12
N LYS A 424 13.69 -12.04 14.35
CA LYS A 424 12.73 -13.09 14.01
C LYS A 424 12.23 -13.85 15.24
N ALA A 425 13.14 -14.24 16.13
CA ALA A 425 12.79 -15.04 17.31
C ALA A 425 11.93 -14.23 18.28
N GLY A 426 12.29 -12.95 18.47
CA GLY A 426 11.53 -11.97 19.21
C GLY A 426 10.15 -11.73 18.62
N ALA A 427 10.02 -11.61 17.29
CA ALA A 427 8.73 -11.47 16.62
C ALA A 427 7.83 -12.69 16.83
N ILE A 428 8.37 -13.92 16.69
CA ILE A 428 7.63 -15.16 16.97
C ILE A 428 7.14 -15.15 18.42
N ALA A 429 8.01 -14.84 19.39
CA ALA A 429 7.65 -14.80 20.80
C ALA A 429 6.57 -13.74 21.09
N LEU A 430 6.69 -12.55 20.48
CA LEU A 430 5.74 -11.45 20.64
C LEU A 430 4.37 -11.83 20.09
N LEU A 431 4.31 -12.29 18.83
CA LEU A 431 3.07 -12.70 18.16
C LEU A 431 2.40 -13.88 18.88
N SER A 432 3.20 -14.86 19.35
CA SER A 432 2.69 -15.97 20.16
C SER A 432 2.03 -15.46 21.45
N ALA A 433 2.68 -14.54 22.16
CA ALA A 433 2.14 -13.95 23.38
C ALA A 433 0.91 -13.06 23.13
N MET A 434 0.84 -12.38 21.98
CA MET A 434 -0.33 -11.63 21.53
C MET A 434 -1.50 -12.56 21.22
N LEU A 435 -1.27 -13.78 20.72
CA LEU A 435 -2.30 -14.77 20.44
C LEU A 435 -2.63 -15.68 21.63
N GLY A 436 -1.93 -15.52 22.75
CA GLY A 436 -2.16 -16.32 23.97
C GLY A 436 -1.56 -17.72 23.90
N GLU A 437 -0.67 -17.99 22.94
CA GLU A 437 0.08 -19.24 22.86
C GLU A 437 1.14 -19.31 23.98
N ALA A 438 1.33 -20.50 24.55
CA ALA A 438 2.44 -20.74 25.46
C ALA A 438 3.77 -20.64 24.71
N ARG A 439 4.87 -20.28 25.41
CA ARG A 439 6.20 -20.30 24.80
C ARG A 439 6.50 -21.71 24.28
N GLY A 440 6.69 -21.84 22.97
CA GLY A 440 7.24 -23.01 22.30
C GLY A 440 8.75 -23.08 22.44
#